data_AF-A0A6A6ZCW2-F1
#
_entry.id   AF-A0A6A6ZCW2-F1
#
_cell.length_a   1.000
_cell.length_b   1.000
_cell.length_c   1.000
_cell.angle_alpha   90.00
_cell.angle_beta   90.00
_cell.angle_gamma   90.00
#
_symmetry.space_group_name_H-M   'P 1'
#
loop_
_entity.id
_entity.type
_entity.pdbx_description
1 polymer ?
#
loop_
_entity_poly.entity_id
_entity_poly.type
_entity_poly.pdbx_seq_one_letter_code
_entity_poly.pdbx_strand_id
1 'polypeptide(L)'
;MSSRLKGTCEWIFTHPAYTAWISEEHGDERSKVLWISAPAGFGKTVLCTRVVEHLKGSEPFPVVYFFASPHAQSGGEPSFIVRSWIAQMAQLDSDVLGLVQKHVVAGQRASEPIVWSLFRCIVSGIRGCAFALDGFDEYSRARNARARFLRELKEATAGTASRILIMSRNETDIESELSTNTDEEAGHIIAQCRITKEDVQNDVSLFSKSVVDEKLPKKDDRLRQDLAERLTKKCEGMFLWIKLQQDQLQSGKNAKRLRTIVEDMPVGLHRTYKRNWEVIQNHVPENRKRALAILEWTIYAFRPLTVAEVTEALIVERDDDSAMLQWDDLPDEIDEEYITNDIINTCGGLVETRAKRPEDGARLRTIHLIHQSVREFLLPTVSPGSLNVTKSYLIRTQPSCQIEQHEHLAMICLTFLDNEDAWQRYTAQN
;
A
#
# COMPACT_ATOMS: atom_id res chain seq x y z
N MET A 1 11.25 -3.45 1.24
CA MET A 1 11.07 -3.03 -0.16
C MET A 1 11.10 -4.27 -1.03
N SER A 2 10.04 -4.54 -1.81
CA SER A 2 10.04 -5.65 -2.78
C SER A 2 11.17 -5.44 -3.78
N SER A 3 11.95 -6.48 -4.09
CA SER A 3 13.02 -6.38 -5.07
C SER A 3 12.45 -6.04 -6.44
N ARG A 4 12.76 -4.86 -6.97
CA ARG A 4 12.45 -4.47 -8.35
C ARG A 4 13.20 -5.40 -9.30
N LEU A 5 12.54 -5.84 -10.37
CA LEU A 5 13.18 -6.62 -11.42
C LEU A 5 14.11 -5.70 -12.25
N LYS A 6 15.34 -6.15 -12.51
CA LYS A 6 16.29 -5.36 -13.29
C LYS A 6 15.75 -5.10 -14.69
N GLY A 7 15.85 -3.86 -15.17
CA GLY A 7 15.42 -3.46 -16.50
C GLY A 7 13.95 -3.04 -16.60
N THR A 8 13.18 -3.06 -15.51
CA THR A 8 11.81 -2.53 -15.48
C THR A 8 11.78 -1.06 -15.05
N CYS A 9 10.70 -0.37 -15.39
CA CYS A 9 10.39 1.01 -15.04
C CYS A 9 11.33 2.04 -15.70
N GLU A 10 12.07 1.67 -16.75
CA GLU A 10 13.00 2.58 -17.42
C GLU A 10 12.31 3.51 -18.42
N TRP A 11 11.13 3.12 -18.92
CA TRP A 11 10.34 3.89 -19.89
C TRP A 11 9.96 5.29 -19.39
N ILE A 12 9.78 5.46 -18.06
CA ILE A 12 9.35 6.73 -17.48
C ILE A 12 10.37 7.84 -17.70
N PHE A 13 11.67 7.53 -17.71
CA PHE A 13 12.73 8.53 -17.84
C PHE A 13 12.80 9.14 -19.25
N THR A 14 12.20 8.47 -20.23
CA THR A 14 12.04 8.98 -21.60
C THR A 14 10.65 9.58 -21.86
N HIS A 15 9.74 9.50 -20.88
CA HIS A 15 8.37 9.96 -21.06
C HIS A 15 8.31 11.51 -21.06
N PRO A 16 7.60 12.15 -22.00
CA PRO A 16 7.56 13.61 -22.13
C PRO A 16 7.18 14.37 -20.85
N ALA A 17 6.22 13.85 -20.08
CA ALA A 17 5.83 14.46 -18.82
C ALA A 17 6.96 14.45 -17.76
N TYR A 18 7.77 13.38 -17.73
CA TYR A 18 8.90 13.29 -16.82
C TYR A 18 10.03 14.23 -17.25
N THR A 19 10.35 14.25 -18.54
CA THR A 19 11.41 15.10 -19.07
C THR A 19 11.07 16.59 -18.92
N ALA A 20 9.82 16.98 -19.15
CA ALA A 20 9.34 18.33 -18.89
C ALA A 20 9.41 18.70 -17.40
N TRP A 21 9.09 17.76 -16.51
CA TRP A 21 9.12 17.97 -15.06
C TRP A 21 10.54 18.14 -14.51
N ILE A 22 11.49 17.32 -14.97
CA ILE A 22 12.87 17.38 -14.47
C ILE A 22 13.68 18.53 -15.07
N SER A 23 13.32 18.95 -16.31
CA SER A 23 13.98 20.02 -17.07
C SER A 23 14.28 21.25 -16.21
N GLU A 24 15.38 21.95 -16.49
CA GLU A 24 15.69 23.25 -15.88
C GLU A 24 15.06 24.43 -16.62
N GLU A 25 14.42 24.16 -17.76
CA GLU A 25 13.69 25.15 -18.54
C GLU A 25 12.60 25.78 -17.66
N HIS A 26 12.46 27.12 -17.70
CA HIS A 26 11.66 27.96 -16.80
C HIS A 26 12.30 28.31 -15.43
N GLY A 27 13.55 27.90 -15.18
CA GLY A 27 14.37 28.38 -14.07
C GLY A 27 13.87 28.01 -12.66
N ASP A 28 14.49 28.60 -11.64
CA ASP A 28 14.23 28.34 -10.22
C ASP A 28 12.99 29.08 -9.66
N GLU A 29 12.25 29.78 -10.52
CA GLU A 29 11.16 30.68 -10.12
C GLU A 29 9.79 30.00 -10.06
N ARG A 30 9.67 28.74 -10.52
CA ARG A 30 8.41 28.02 -10.57
C ARG A 30 8.54 26.59 -10.07
N SER A 31 7.62 26.18 -9.20
CA SER A 31 7.60 24.80 -8.74
C SER A 31 6.97 23.90 -9.79
N LYS A 32 7.45 22.66 -9.87
CA LYS A 32 7.04 21.70 -10.90
C LYS A 32 6.36 20.52 -10.26
N VAL A 33 5.15 20.21 -10.70
CA VAL A 33 4.37 19.07 -10.24
C VAL A 33 4.27 18.05 -11.36
N LEU A 34 4.66 16.81 -11.09
CA LEU A 34 4.39 15.66 -11.95
C LEU A 34 3.35 14.78 -11.27
N TRP A 35 2.20 14.64 -11.90
CA TRP A 35 1.18 13.71 -11.47
C TRP A 35 1.17 12.48 -12.37
N ILE A 36 1.47 11.32 -11.79
CA ILE A 36 1.39 10.03 -12.47
C ILE A 36 0.19 9.26 -11.96
N SER A 37 -0.78 9.01 -12.84
CA SER A 37 -2.00 8.27 -12.50
C SER A 37 -1.98 6.87 -13.13
N ALA A 38 -2.33 5.85 -12.34
CA ALA A 38 -2.46 4.48 -12.85
C ALA A 38 -3.53 3.67 -12.09
N PRO A 39 -4.15 2.67 -12.71
CA PRO A 39 -5.04 1.74 -12.03
C PRO A 39 -4.35 0.96 -10.89
N ALA A 40 -5.15 0.27 -10.07
CA ALA A 40 -4.64 -0.63 -9.04
C ALA A 40 -3.83 -1.76 -9.68
N GLY A 41 -2.69 -2.13 -9.07
CA GLY A 41 -1.86 -3.24 -9.52
C GLY A 41 -0.90 -2.94 -10.69
N PHE A 42 -0.85 -1.71 -11.21
CA PHE A 42 0.06 -1.29 -12.30
C PHE A 42 1.50 -0.95 -11.83
N GLY A 43 1.84 -1.21 -10.56
CA GLY A 43 3.22 -1.05 -10.07
C GLY A 43 3.63 0.37 -9.67
N LYS A 44 2.68 1.28 -9.38
CA LYS A 44 2.95 2.68 -8.96
C LYS A 44 4.03 2.79 -7.88
N THR A 45 3.91 2.06 -6.78
CA THR A 45 4.90 2.09 -5.68
C THR A 45 6.30 1.67 -6.14
N VAL A 46 6.40 0.67 -7.01
CA VAL A 46 7.68 0.21 -7.57
C VAL A 46 8.27 1.27 -8.52
N LEU A 47 7.42 1.89 -9.35
CA LEU A 47 7.81 2.99 -10.22
C LEU A 47 8.28 4.22 -9.41
N CYS A 48 7.54 4.59 -8.37
CA CYS A 48 7.90 5.70 -7.46
C CYS A 48 9.24 5.44 -6.78
N THR A 49 9.45 4.23 -6.27
CA THR A 49 10.75 3.82 -5.71
C THR A 49 11.86 4.00 -6.73
N ARG A 50 11.67 3.54 -7.97
CA ARG A 50 12.67 3.67 -9.04
C ARG A 50 12.97 5.13 -9.41
N VAL A 51 11.96 6.01 -9.42
CA VAL A 51 12.14 7.44 -9.68
C VAL A 51 12.90 8.10 -8.52
N VAL A 52 12.52 7.83 -7.27
CA VAL A 52 13.23 8.35 -6.09
C VAL A 52 14.70 7.90 -6.06
N GLU A 53 14.97 6.62 -6.34
CA GLU A 53 16.32 6.08 -6.46
C GLU A 53 17.12 6.78 -7.57
N HIS A 54 16.48 7.07 -8.71
CA HIS A 54 17.11 7.81 -9.80
C HIS A 54 17.54 9.20 -9.35
N LEU A 55 16.59 9.97 -8.81
CA LEU A 55 16.81 11.35 -8.40
C LEU A 55 17.90 11.46 -7.34
N LYS A 56 17.92 10.54 -6.36
CA LYS A 56 18.97 10.49 -5.34
C LYS A 56 20.37 10.22 -5.91
N GLY A 57 20.47 9.56 -7.06
CA GLY A 57 21.73 9.20 -7.71
C GLY A 57 22.17 10.16 -8.81
N SER A 58 21.24 10.89 -9.43
CA SER A 58 21.51 11.77 -10.58
C SER A 58 21.48 13.26 -10.24
N GLU A 59 20.71 13.66 -9.23
CA GLU A 59 20.45 15.06 -8.95
C GLU A 59 21.22 15.57 -7.74
N PRO A 60 21.69 16.84 -7.76
CA PRO A 60 22.45 17.42 -6.65
C PRO A 60 21.57 17.88 -5.49
N PHE A 61 20.24 17.90 -5.65
CA PHE A 61 19.30 18.40 -4.66
C PHE A 61 18.74 17.31 -3.72
N PRO A 62 18.28 17.67 -2.51
CA PRO A 62 17.66 16.73 -1.60
C PRO A 62 16.39 16.09 -2.18
N VAL A 63 16.25 14.78 -1.96
CA VAL A 63 15.08 13.99 -2.38
C VAL A 63 14.48 13.28 -1.18
N VAL A 64 13.24 13.60 -0.86
CA VAL A 64 12.47 13.00 0.24
C VAL A 64 11.16 12.44 -0.28
N TYR A 65 10.60 11.45 0.43
CA TYR A 65 9.47 10.70 -0.09
C TYR A 65 8.51 10.26 1.01
N PHE A 66 7.26 10.00 0.64
CA PHE A 66 6.26 9.42 1.52
C PHE A 66 5.45 8.38 0.76
N PHE A 67 5.41 7.16 1.29
CA PHE A 67 4.56 6.08 0.79
C PHE A 67 3.33 6.00 1.69
N ALA A 68 2.16 6.36 1.16
CA ALA A 68 0.92 6.20 1.89
C ALA A 68 0.68 4.71 2.18
N SER A 69 0.11 4.45 3.35
CA SER A 69 -0.29 3.11 3.78
C SER A 69 -1.61 3.20 4.52
N PRO A 70 -2.51 2.21 4.38
CA PRO A 70 -3.81 2.22 5.03
C PRO A 70 -3.72 2.37 6.56
N HIS A 71 -2.69 1.81 7.19
CA HIS A 71 -2.49 1.92 8.64
C HIS A 71 -1.86 3.25 9.09
N ALA A 72 -1.11 3.92 8.20
CA ALA A 72 -0.65 5.29 8.46
C ALA A 72 -1.83 6.30 8.51
N GLN A 73 -3.00 5.88 8.03
CA GLN A 73 -4.21 6.68 7.91
C GLN A 73 -5.21 6.47 9.05
N SER A 74 -5.00 5.52 9.98
CA SER A 74 -5.89 5.18 11.12
C SER A 74 -6.04 6.30 12.18
N GLY A 75 -5.90 7.56 11.77
CA GLY A 75 -5.99 8.79 12.56
C GLY A 75 -5.28 10.00 11.92
N GLY A 76 -4.82 9.90 10.67
CA GLY A 76 -3.93 10.88 10.04
C GLY A 76 -4.60 11.77 8.99
N GLU A 77 -4.53 13.09 9.17
CA GLU A 77 -4.73 14.05 8.08
C GLU A 77 -3.53 14.04 7.12
N PRO A 78 -3.70 14.39 5.83
CA PRO A 78 -2.61 14.49 4.87
C PRO A 78 -1.42 15.35 5.33
N SER A 79 -1.60 16.23 6.32
CA SER A 79 -0.52 17.01 6.95
C SER A 79 0.59 16.15 7.58
N PHE A 80 0.38 14.85 7.81
CA PHE A 80 1.45 13.93 8.20
C PHE A 80 2.51 13.74 7.11
N ILE A 81 2.13 13.89 5.83
CA ILE A 81 3.05 13.82 4.68
C ILE A 81 4.14 14.89 4.83
N VAL A 82 3.72 16.13 5.08
CA VAL A 82 4.64 17.27 5.25
C VAL A 82 5.56 17.05 6.44
N ARG A 83 5.05 16.53 7.56
CA ARG A 83 5.88 16.20 8.74
C ARG A 83 6.96 15.19 8.40
N SER A 84 6.61 14.13 7.67
CA SER A 84 7.56 13.12 7.23
C SER A 84 8.64 13.71 6.31
N TRP A 85 8.24 14.55 5.36
CA TRP A 85 9.17 15.24 4.48
C TRP A 85 10.11 16.17 5.26
N ILE A 86 9.60 17.00 6.17
CA ILE A 86 10.43 17.86 7.03
C ILE A 86 11.40 17.02 7.86
N ALA A 87 10.94 15.92 8.45
CA ALA A 87 11.80 15.05 9.25
C ALA A 87 12.92 14.42 8.43
N GLN A 88 12.64 14.00 7.18
CA GLN A 88 13.67 13.50 6.27
C GLN A 88 14.62 14.61 5.81
N MET A 89 14.12 15.80 5.49
CA MET A 89 14.96 16.95 5.13
C MET A 89 15.91 17.33 6.26
N ALA A 90 15.43 17.33 7.51
CA ALA A 90 16.27 17.59 8.68
C ALA A 90 17.36 16.52 8.93
N GLN A 91 17.22 15.32 8.37
CA GLN A 91 18.28 14.29 8.41
C GLN A 91 19.33 14.50 7.31
N LEU A 92 18.96 15.19 6.22
CA LEU A 92 19.83 15.45 5.08
C LEU A 92 20.57 16.79 5.20
N ASP A 93 19.98 17.77 5.90
CA ASP A 93 20.46 19.15 5.95
C ASP A 93 20.47 19.70 7.40
N SER A 94 21.65 20.14 7.85
CA SER A 94 21.85 20.66 9.22
C SER A 94 21.15 21.99 9.49
N ASP A 95 20.99 22.83 8.48
CA ASP A 95 20.32 24.12 8.61
C ASP A 95 18.80 23.91 8.78
N VAL A 96 18.24 22.94 8.05
CA VAL A 96 16.86 22.48 8.26
C VAL A 96 16.67 21.92 9.65
N LEU A 97 17.60 21.08 10.14
CA LEU A 97 17.54 20.56 11.50
C LEU A 97 17.52 21.70 12.54
N GLY A 98 18.41 22.69 12.38
CA GLY A 98 18.45 23.87 13.25
C GLY A 98 17.15 24.69 13.19
N LEU A 99 16.53 24.82 12.02
CA LEU A 99 15.25 25.49 11.85
C LEU A 99 14.11 24.75 12.57
N VAL A 100 14.06 23.42 12.45
CA VAL A 100 13.06 22.58 13.12
C VAL A 100 13.22 22.66 14.63
N GLN A 101 14.45 22.56 15.16
CA GLN A 101 14.72 22.65 16.60
C GLN A 101 14.33 24.01 17.22
N LYS A 102 14.37 25.10 16.44
CA LYS A 102 13.91 26.42 16.90
C LYS A 102 12.40 26.54 17.05
N HIS A 103 11.62 25.80 16.24
CA HIS A 103 10.17 25.92 16.18
C HIS A 103 9.42 24.75 16.84
N VAL A 104 10.11 23.65 17.13
CA VAL A 104 9.52 22.44 17.71
C VAL A 104 10.20 22.12 19.03
N VAL A 105 9.42 22.13 20.11
CA VAL A 105 9.89 21.73 21.43
C VAL A 105 9.98 20.20 21.50
N ALA A 106 11.09 19.69 22.02
CA ALA A 106 11.29 18.25 22.19
C ALA A 106 10.14 17.61 23.00
N GLY A 107 9.61 16.50 22.50
CA GLY A 107 8.48 15.78 23.12
C GLY A 107 7.09 16.36 22.80
N GLN A 108 6.98 17.47 22.07
CA GLN A 108 5.70 18.04 21.66
C GLN A 108 5.45 17.88 20.16
N ARG A 109 4.21 17.53 19.80
CA ARG A 109 3.77 17.50 18.41
C ARG A 109 3.42 18.91 17.96
N ALA A 110 4.15 19.45 16.98
CA ALA A 110 3.85 20.75 16.38
C ALA A 110 2.42 20.79 15.80
N SER A 111 1.74 21.94 15.83
CA SER A 111 0.44 22.11 15.18
C SER A 111 0.58 22.13 13.65
N GLU A 112 -0.51 21.90 12.92
CA GLU A 112 -0.51 21.94 11.45
C GLU A 112 -0.06 23.29 10.86
N PRO A 113 -0.50 24.46 11.38
CA PRO A 113 0.00 25.75 10.90
C PRO A 113 1.53 25.90 11.06
N ILE A 114 2.10 25.40 12.17
CA ILE A 114 3.55 25.43 12.41
C ILE A 114 4.27 24.55 11.39
N VAL A 115 3.74 23.36 11.10
CA VAL A 115 4.31 22.44 10.10
C VAL A 115 4.34 23.08 8.72
N TRP A 116 3.26 23.71 8.28
CA TRP A 116 3.24 24.40 6.99
C TRP A 116 4.12 25.64 6.95
N SER A 117 4.19 26.40 8.05
CA SER A 117 5.13 27.52 8.19
C SER A 117 6.58 27.05 8.02
N LEU A 118 6.96 25.97 8.71
CA LEU A 118 8.27 25.36 8.60
C LEU A 118 8.54 24.86 7.19
N PHE A 119 7.58 24.18 6.58
CA PHE A 119 7.70 23.69 5.21
C PHE A 119 7.99 24.83 4.23
N ARG A 120 7.24 25.94 4.31
CA ARG A 120 7.47 27.15 3.50
C ARG A 120 8.89 27.70 3.69
N CYS A 121 9.34 27.85 4.94
CA CYS A 121 10.70 28.31 5.22
C CYS A 121 11.77 27.38 4.60
N ILE A 122 11.55 26.06 4.63
CA ILE A 122 12.48 25.08 4.06
C ILE A 122 12.53 25.19 2.53
N VAL A 123 11.38 25.18 1.85
CA VAL A 123 11.34 25.22 0.38
C VAL A 123 11.78 26.56 -0.21
N SER A 124 11.63 27.66 0.54
CA SER A 124 12.19 28.96 0.15
C SER A 124 13.67 29.11 0.47
N GLY A 125 14.18 28.40 1.49
CA GLY A 125 15.58 28.45 1.91
C GLY A 125 16.51 27.53 1.12
N ILE A 126 15.99 26.43 0.58
CA ILE A 126 16.76 25.43 -0.16
C ILE A 126 16.57 25.62 -1.66
N ARG A 127 17.68 25.74 -2.37
CA ARG A 127 17.68 25.80 -3.84
C ARG A 127 17.47 24.42 -4.43
N GLY A 128 16.22 24.13 -4.78
CA GLY A 128 15.83 22.88 -5.42
C GLY A 128 15.69 21.74 -4.42
N CYS A 129 14.54 21.08 -4.42
CA CYS A 129 14.28 19.88 -3.63
C CYS A 129 13.18 19.06 -4.30
N ALA A 130 13.20 17.74 -4.10
CA ALA A 130 12.19 16.85 -4.64
C ALA A 130 11.39 16.15 -3.53
N PHE A 131 10.07 16.21 -3.66
CA PHE A 131 9.11 15.59 -2.75
C PHE A 131 8.30 14.55 -3.52
N ALA A 132 8.44 13.27 -3.17
CA ALA A 132 7.63 12.21 -3.76
C ALA A 132 6.52 11.75 -2.80
N LEU A 133 5.32 11.55 -3.35
CA LEU A 133 4.14 11.05 -2.66
C LEU A 133 3.53 9.91 -3.47
N ASP A 134 3.50 8.70 -2.91
CA ASP A 134 2.84 7.53 -3.50
C ASP A 134 1.58 7.15 -2.72
N GLY A 135 0.53 6.75 -3.43
CA GLY A 135 -0.73 6.29 -2.84
C GLY A 135 -1.60 7.43 -2.29
N PHE A 136 -1.54 8.63 -2.88
CA PHE A 136 -2.36 9.75 -2.38
C PHE A 136 -3.88 9.50 -2.46
N ASP A 137 -4.31 8.66 -3.41
CA ASP A 137 -5.70 8.22 -3.52
C ASP A 137 -6.21 7.44 -2.31
N GLU A 138 -5.32 6.88 -1.49
CA GLU A 138 -5.72 6.11 -0.33
C GLU A 138 -6.26 6.97 0.83
N TYR A 139 -5.94 8.28 0.86
CA TYR A 139 -6.48 9.18 1.88
C TYR A 139 -7.98 9.44 1.69
N SER A 140 -8.67 9.60 2.82
CA SER A 140 -10.11 9.87 2.84
C SER A 140 -10.49 11.14 2.08
N ARG A 141 -11.59 11.05 1.33
CA ARG A 141 -12.25 12.19 0.66
C ARG A 141 -13.01 13.08 1.64
N ALA A 142 -13.18 12.63 2.89
CA ALA A 142 -13.93 13.37 3.90
C ALA A 142 -13.38 14.78 4.10
N ARG A 143 -14.29 15.74 4.27
CA ARG A 143 -13.96 17.16 4.56
C ARG A 143 -12.98 17.79 3.55
N ASN A 144 -12.98 17.32 2.30
CA ASN A 144 -12.11 17.78 1.23
C ASN A 144 -10.61 17.79 1.64
N ALA A 145 -10.18 16.83 2.45
CA ALA A 145 -8.83 16.83 3.02
C ALA A 145 -7.74 16.77 1.92
N ARG A 146 -7.93 15.95 0.89
CA ARG A 146 -7.01 15.85 -0.25
C ARG A 146 -6.88 17.17 -1.02
N ALA A 147 -8.01 17.77 -1.38
CA ALA A 147 -8.04 19.05 -2.09
C ALA A 147 -7.44 20.21 -1.28
N ARG A 148 -7.72 20.28 0.03
CA ARG A 148 -7.09 21.28 0.92
C ARG A 148 -5.56 21.10 0.96
N PHE A 149 -5.11 19.87 1.11
CA PHE A 149 -3.68 19.55 1.11
C PHE A 149 -2.98 19.95 -0.20
N LEU A 150 -3.57 19.62 -1.36
CA LEU A 150 -2.97 19.97 -2.65
C LEU A 150 -2.88 21.49 -2.85
N ARG A 151 -3.91 22.24 -2.44
CA ARG A 151 -3.89 23.71 -2.50
C ARG A 151 -2.84 24.31 -1.58
N GLU A 152 -2.78 23.86 -0.32
CA GLU A 152 -1.74 24.31 0.62
C GLU A 152 -0.33 23.95 0.15
N LEU A 153 -0.15 22.78 -0.47
CA LEU A 153 1.11 22.35 -1.05
C LEU A 153 1.53 23.26 -2.21
N LYS A 154 0.62 23.53 -3.16
CA LYS A 154 0.86 24.45 -4.28
C LYS A 154 1.24 25.84 -3.75
N GLU A 155 0.42 26.41 -2.87
CA GLU A 155 0.69 27.72 -2.26
C GLU A 155 2.03 27.77 -1.53
N ALA A 156 2.39 26.70 -0.81
CA ALA A 156 3.65 26.66 -0.06
C ALA A 156 4.89 26.58 -0.96
N THR A 157 4.78 25.97 -2.15
CA THR A 157 5.90 25.84 -3.09
C THR A 157 5.91 26.88 -4.20
N ALA A 158 4.90 27.74 -4.28
CA ALA A 158 4.85 28.81 -5.27
C ALA A 158 6.10 29.69 -5.21
N GLY A 159 6.68 30.00 -6.37
CA GLY A 159 7.90 30.82 -6.45
C GLY A 159 9.20 30.10 -6.04
N THR A 160 9.19 28.77 -5.90
CA THR A 160 10.38 27.98 -5.52
C THR A 160 10.79 26.99 -6.61
N ALA A 161 12.03 26.53 -6.58
CA ALA A 161 12.55 25.47 -7.47
C ALA A 161 12.13 24.04 -7.05
N SER A 162 11.04 23.91 -6.28
CA SER A 162 10.58 22.62 -5.75
C SER A 162 10.02 21.72 -6.85
N ARG A 163 10.32 20.43 -6.78
CA ARG A 163 9.79 19.38 -7.65
C ARG A 163 8.92 18.42 -6.84
N ILE A 164 7.66 18.31 -7.21
CA ILE A 164 6.69 17.46 -6.51
C ILE A 164 6.29 16.32 -7.45
N LEU A 165 6.43 15.08 -6.99
CA LEU A 165 5.95 13.89 -7.67
C LEU A 165 4.77 13.32 -6.87
N ILE A 166 3.61 13.21 -7.51
CA ILE A 166 2.42 12.59 -6.94
C ILE A 166 2.08 11.36 -7.76
N MET A 167 1.99 10.20 -7.13
CA MET A 167 1.48 8.98 -7.72
C MET A 167 0.18 8.56 -7.05
N SER A 168 -0.86 8.38 -7.85
CA SER A 168 -2.18 7.97 -7.36
C SER A 168 -2.98 7.22 -8.42
N ARG A 169 -4.20 6.82 -8.10
CA ARG A 169 -5.24 6.55 -9.10
C ARG A 169 -5.72 7.86 -9.74
N ASN A 170 -6.33 7.75 -10.92
CA ASN A 170 -7.06 8.86 -11.51
C ASN A 170 -8.42 8.99 -10.80
N GLU A 171 -8.48 9.82 -9.77
CA GLU A 171 -9.70 10.16 -9.04
C GLU A 171 -10.06 11.64 -9.26
N THR A 172 -11.35 11.92 -9.40
CA THR A 172 -11.84 13.20 -9.89
C THR A 172 -11.48 14.40 -9.02
N ASP A 173 -11.40 14.24 -7.69
CA ASP A 173 -11.01 15.34 -6.79
C ASP A 173 -9.51 15.59 -6.73
N ILE A 174 -8.69 14.63 -7.17
CA ILE A 174 -7.25 14.86 -7.38
C ILE A 174 -7.05 15.51 -8.75
N GLU A 175 -7.71 14.97 -9.78
CA GLU A 175 -7.69 15.50 -11.15
C GLU A 175 -8.13 16.96 -11.19
N SER A 176 -9.19 17.32 -10.47
CA SER A 176 -9.71 18.68 -10.43
C SER A 176 -8.75 19.70 -9.84
N GLU A 177 -7.81 19.31 -8.98
CA GLU A 177 -6.85 20.21 -8.33
C GLU A 177 -5.51 20.27 -9.08
N LEU A 178 -5.22 19.27 -9.91
CA LEU A 178 -3.97 19.14 -10.67
C LEU A 178 -4.15 19.44 -12.18
N SER A 179 -5.37 19.76 -12.61
CA SER A 179 -5.69 20.09 -14.01
C SER A 179 -6.19 21.53 -14.18
N THR A 180 -6.05 22.38 -13.16
CA THR A 180 -6.54 23.76 -13.20
C THR A 180 -5.61 24.67 -14.00
N ASN A 181 -6.13 25.26 -15.08
CA ASN A 181 -5.40 26.21 -15.94
C ASN A 181 -4.92 27.47 -15.21
N THR A 182 -5.42 27.76 -14.00
CA THR A 182 -4.96 28.87 -13.15
C THR A 182 -3.56 28.67 -12.57
N ASP A 183 -3.00 27.46 -12.67
CA ASP A 183 -1.72 27.11 -12.04
C ASP A 183 -0.50 27.69 -12.78
N GLU A 184 -0.59 27.94 -14.09
CA GLU A 184 0.48 28.62 -14.84
C GLU A 184 0.64 30.10 -14.43
N GLU A 185 -0.47 30.76 -14.08
CA GLU A 185 -0.50 32.12 -13.55
C GLU A 185 -0.06 32.15 -12.06
N ALA A 186 -0.31 31.07 -11.32
CA ALA A 186 0.08 30.91 -9.92
C ALA A 186 1.56 30.47 -9.72
N GLY A 187 2.35 30.37 -10.80
CA GLY A 187 3.77 30.05 -10.73
C GLY A 187 4.09 28.55 -10.63
N HIS A 188 3.21 27.70 -11.15
CA HIS A 188 3.41 26.25 -11.19
C HIS A 188 3.46 25.72 -12.62
N ILE A 189 4.25 24.66 -12.83
CA ILE A 189 4.24 23.86 -14.06
C ILE A 189 3.74 22.48 -13.70
N ILE A 190 2.61 22.06 -14.29
CA ILE A 190 2.03 20.75 -14.02
C ILE A 190 2.14 19.85 -15.25
N ALA A 191 2.85 18.75 -15.08
CA ALA A 191 2.94 17.68 -16.06
C ALA A 191 2.10 16.48 -15.58
N GLN A 192 1.44 15.80 -16.51
CA GLN A 192 0.60 14.64 -16.21
C GLN A 192 1.02 13.43 -17.05
N CYS A 193 1.05 12.26 -16.42
CA CYS A 193 1.26 10.98 -17.08
C CYS A 193 0.17 10.00 -16.64
N ARG A 194 -0.63 9.51 -17.58
CA ARG A 194 -1.62 8.47 -17.31
C ARG A 194 -1.10 7.15 -17.84
N ILE A 195 -0.73 6.25 -16.94
CA ILE A 195 -0.18 4.94 -17.29
C ILE A 195 -1.28 4.07 -17.88
N THR A 196 -1.00 3.56 -19.08
CA THR A 196 -1.82 2.60 -19.82
C THR A 196 -1.16 1.22 -19.80
N LYS A 197 -1.86 0.20 -20.32
CA LYS A 197 -1.28 -1.15 -20.42
C LYS A 197 -0.14 -1.21 -21.43
N GLU A 198 -0.17 -0.34 -22.44
CA GLU A 198 0.86 -0.20 -23.46
C GLU A 198 2.19 0.29 -22.87
N ASP A 199 2.13 1.27 -21.95
CA ASP A 199 3.32 1.82 -21.29
C ASP A 199 4.08 0.76 -20.47
N VAL A 200 3.36 -0.15 -19.82
CA VAL A 200 3.93 -1.18 -18.94
C VAL A 200 4.14 -2.53 -19.64
N GLN A 201 3.84 -2.65 -20.93
CA GLN A 201 3.83 -3.93 -21.65
C GLN A 201 5.17 -4.67 -21.56
N ASN A 202 6.28 -3.95 -21.71
CA ASN A 202 7.62 -4.52 -21.62
C ASN A 202 7.94 -4.97 -20.18
N ASP A 203 7.63 -4.14 -19.19
CA ASP A 203 7.85 -4.44 -17.77
C ASP A 203 7.06 -5.68 -17.33
N VAL A 204 5.79 -5.77 -17.75
CA VAL A 204 4.91 -6.92 -17.49
C VAL A 204 5.42 -8.19 -18.15
N SER A 205 5.95 -8.09 -19.37
CA SER A 205 6.55 -9.22 -20.08
C SER A 205 7.77 -9.77 -19.33
N LEU A 206 8.67 -8.88 -18.91
CA LEU A 206 9.83 -9.23 -18.09
C LEU A 206 9.41 -9.85 -16.76
N PHE A 207 8.41 -9.27 -16.09
CA PHE A 207 7.91 -9.77 -14.82
C PHE A 207 7.25 -11.15 -14.96
N SER A 208 6.40 -11.34 -15.98
CA SER A 208 5.76 -12.63 -16.28
C SER A 208 6.80 -13.71 -16.53
N LYS A 209 7.85 -13.40 -17.30
CA LYS A 209 8.95 -14.32 -17.55
C LYS A 209 9.70 -14.66 -16.27
N SER A 210 10.06 -13.66 -15.46
CA SER A 210 10.73 -13.87 -14.18
C SER A 210 9.93 -14.81 -13.27
N VAL A 211 8.62 -14.59 -13.15
CA VAL A 211 7.73 -15.42 -12.33
C VAL A 211 7.66 -16.85 -12.85
N VAL A 212 7.51 -17.05 -14.17
CA VAL A 212 7.46 -18.39 -14.76
C VAL A 212 8.80 -19.12 -14.60
N ASP A 213 9.92 -18.42 -14.79
CA ASP A 213 11.26 -18.97 -14.66
C ASP A 213 11.56 -19.41 -13.22
N GLU A 214 11.14 -18.61 -12.24
CA GLU A 214 11.25 -18.93 -10.81
C GLU A 214 10.37 -20.12 -10.41
N LYS A 215 9.10 -20.14 -10.84
CA LYS A 215 8.13 -21.17 -10.41
C LYS A 215 8.30 -22.50 -11.14
N LEU A 216 8.81 -22.49 -12.37
CA LEU A 216 8.91 -23.66 -13.25
C LEU A 216 10.33 -23.94 -13.77
N PRO A 217 11.38 -23.95 -12.91
CA PRO A 217 12.78 -23.99 -13.36
C PRO A 217 13.17 -25.28 -14.09
N LYS A 218 12.43 -26.37 -13.86
CA LYS A 218 12.65 -27.68 -14.51
C LYS A 218 11.91 -27.85 -15.84
N LYS A 219 11.10 -26.88 -16.26
CA LYS A 219 10.36 -26.93 -17.52
C LYS A 219 11.20 -26.34 -18.65
N ASP A 220 10.99 -26.86 -19.86
CA ASP A 220 11.69 -26.38 -21.05
C ASP A 220 11.35 -24.92 -21.37
N ASP A 221 12.30 -24.24 -22.00
CA ASP A 221 12.24 -22.80 -22.30
C ASP A 221 11.06 -22.45 -23.19
N ARG A 222 10.66 -23.34 -24.11
CA ARG A 222 9.54 -23.09 -25.01
C ARG A 222 8.22 -23.06 -24.25
N LEU A 223 8.02 -24.00 -23.32
CA LEU A 223 6.86 -23.98 -22.44
C LEU A 223 6.86 -22.76 -21.52
N ARG A 224 8.00 -22.41 -20.93
CA ARG A 224 8.11 -21.23 -20.06
C ARG A 224 7.76 -19.95 -20.82
N GLN A 225 8.29 -19.78 -22.03
CA GLN A 225 7.98 -18.65 -22.90
C GLN A 225 6.49 -18.58 -23.28
N ASP A 226 5.87 -19.69 -23.70
CA ASP A 226 4.43 -19.78 -24.01
C ASP A 226 3.55 -19.37 -22.80
N LEU A 227 3.89 -19.85 -21.61
CA LEU A 227 3.16 -19.48 -20.38
C LEU A 227 3.34 -18.01 -20.01
N ALA A 228 4.57 -17.47 -20.12
CA ALA A 228 4.84 -16.06 -19.83
C ALA A 228 4.10 -15.12 -20.78
N GLU A 229 4.05 -15.44 -22.08
CA GLU A 229 3.29 -14.67 -23.06
C GLU A 229 1.78 -14.69 -22.79
N ARG A 230 1.24 -15.84 -22.38
CA ARG A 230 -0.18 -15.96 -22.00
C ARG A 230 -0.51 -15.14 -20.76
N LEU A 231 0.33 -15.20 -19.73
CA LEU A 231 0.18 -14.38 -18.52
C LEU A 231 0.23 -12.89 -18.86
N THR A 232 1.20 -12.47 -19.67
CA THR A 232 1.35 -11.09 -20.12
C THR A 232 0.07 -10.59 -20.81
N LYS A 233 -0.52 -11.40 -21.70
CA LYS A 233 -1.78 -11.05 -22.38
C LYS A 233 -2.98 -10.97 -21.44
N LYS A 234 -3.08 -11.86 -20.45
CA LYS A 234 -4.25 -11.93 -19.56
C LYS A 234 -4.22 -10.97 -18.37
N CYS A 235 -3.04 -10.50 -17.97
CA CYS A 235 -2.92 -9.63 -16.81
C CYS A 235 -3.38 -8.18 -17.05
N GLU A 236 -3.59 -7.78 -18.31
CA GLU A 236 -4.05 -6.43 -18.70
C GLU A 236 -3.25 -5.29 -18.03
N GLY A 237 -1.92 -5.44 -17.93
CA GLY A 237 -1.04 -4.44 -17.31
C GLY A 237 -0.89 -4.55 -15.79
N MET A 238 -1.61 -5.46 -15.13
CA MET A 238 -1.63 -5.59 -13.67
C MET A 238 -0.57 -6.59 -13.17
N PHE A 239 0.56 -6.09 -12.68
CA PHE A 239 1.57 -6.89 -11.97
C PHE A 239 1.00 -7.63 -10.75
N LEU A 240 0.13 -6.97 -10.00
CA LEU A 240 -0.53 -7.58 -8.84
C LEU A 240 -1.37 -8.80 -9.23
N TRP A 241 -1.97 -8.79 -10.42
CA TRP A 241 -2.72 -9.93 -10.92
C TRP A 241 -1.79 -11.14 -11.11
N ILE A 242 -0.61 -10.94 -11.71
CA ILE A 242 0.38 -12.03 -11.87
C ILE A 242 0.81 -12.55 -10.49
N LYS A 243 1.10 -11.65 -9.54
CA LYS A 243 1.48 -12.01 -8.17
C LYS A 243 0.41 -12.86 -7.46
N LEU A 244 -0.87 -12.55 -7.64
CA LEU A 244 -1.99 -13.31 -7.05
C LEU A 244 -2.16 -14.70 -7.67
N GLN A 245 -1.75 -14.89 -8.92
CA GLN A 245 -1.98 -16.13 -9.65
C GLN A 245 -0.74 -17.05 -9.68
N GLN A 246 0.45 -16.54 -9.37
CA GLN A 246 1.73 -17.22 -9.57
C GLN A 246 1.84 -18.59 -8.86
N ASP A 247 1.26 -18.75 -7.67
CA ASP A 247 1.40 -20.00 -6.89
C ASP A 247 0.59 -21.16 -7.48
N GLN A 248 -0.27 -20.89 -8.47
CA GLN A 248 -0.92 -21.94 -9.24
C GLN A 248 0.02 -22.60 -10.25
N LEU A 249 1.14 -21.96 -10.59
CA LEU A 249 2.20 -22.47 -11.47
C LEU A 249 3.12 -23.43 -10.70
N GLN A 250 2.62 -24.63 -10.40
CA GLN A 250 3.37 -25.62 -9.64
C GLN A 250 4.19 -26.53 -10.56
N SER A 251 5.47 -26.71 -10.24
CA SER A 251 6.44 -27.47 -11.05
C SER A 251 6.06 -28.93 -11.31
N GLY A 252 5.32 -29.56 -10.39
CA GLY A 252 4.80 -30.92 -10.51
C GLY A 252 3.71 -31.11 -11.58
N LYS A 253 3.14 -30.03 -12.13
CA LYS A 253 2.09 -30.12 -13.15
C LYS A 253 2.69 -30.34 -14.55
N ASN A 254 2.00 -31.10 -15.40
CA ASN A 254 2.41 -31.29 -16.79
C ASN A 254 2.05 -30.07 -17.67
N ALA A 255 2.62 -30.00 -18.87
CA ALA A 255 2.45 -28.87 -19.78
C ALA A 255 0.98 -28.57 -20.12
N LYS A 256 0.17 -29.62 -20.38
CA LYS A 256 -1.26 -29.47 -20.68
C LYS A 256 -2.00 -28.82 -19.51
N ARG A 257 -1.77 -29.32 -18.29
CA ARG A 257 -2.40 -28.80 -17.07
C ARG A 257 -1.97 -27.37 -16.77
N LEU A 258 -0.70 -27.02 -16.98
CA LEU A 258 -0.21 -25.65 -16.80
C LEU A 258 -0.89 -24.67 -17.76
N ARG A 259 -1.03 -25.04 -19.05
CA ARG A 259 -1.76 -24.21 -20.03
C ARG A 259 -3.22 -24.02 -19.65
N THR A 260 -3.90 -25.10 -19.26
CA THR A 260 -5.29 -25.03 -18.78
C THR A 260 -5.41 -24.10 -17.58
N ILE A 261 -4.51 -24.20 -16.60
CA ILE A 261 -4.52 -23.32 -15.44
C ILE A 261 -4.42 -21.84 -15.85
N VAL A 262 -3.47 -21.49 -16.71
CA VAL A 262 -3.33 -20.09 -17.17
C VAL A 262 -4.57 -19.64 -17.95
N GLU A 263 -5.17 -20.52 -18.74
CA GLU A 263 -6.40 -20.21 -19.49
C GLU A 263 -7.62 -20.03 -18.57
N ASP A 264 -7.68 -20.75 -17.44
CA ASP A 264 -8.77 -20.66 -16.47
C ASP A 264 -8.57 -19.53 -15.43
N MET A 265 -7.41 -18.88 -15.41
CA MET A 265 -7.19 -17.74 -14.50
C MET A 265 -8.20 -16.61 -14.79
N PRO A 266 -8.84 -16.05 -13.75
CA PRO A 266 -9.82 -14.97 -13.91
C PRO A 266 -9.15 -13.71 -14.44
N VAL A 267 -9.75 -13.00 -15.40
CA VAL A 267 -9.21 -11.72 -15.88
C VAL A 267 -9.59 -10.58 -14.92
N GLY A 268 -8.59 -9.80 -14.51
CA GLY A 268 -8.76 -8.65 -13.62
C GLY A 268 -8.79 -8.95 -12.12
N LEU A 269 -8.51 -7.93 -11.31
CA LEU A 269 -8.41 -8.03 -9.85
C LEU A 269 -9.75 -8.38 -9.19
N HIS A 270 -10.85 -7.76 -9.59
CA HIS A 270 -12.15 -8.01 -8.96
C HIS A 270 -12.58 -9.50 -9.08
N ARG A 271 -12.44 -10.11 -10.27
CA ARG A 271 -12.75 -11.53 -10.45
C ARG A 271 -11.78 -12.43 -9.68
N THR A 272 -10.52 -12.02 -9.57
CA THR A 272 -9.52 -12.73 -8.74
C THR A 272 -9.93 -12.72 -7.28
N TYR A 273 -10.26 -11.56 -6.71
CA TYR A 273 -10.69 -11.44 -5.33
C TYR A 273 -12.00 -12.18 -5.06
N LYS A 274 -12.96 -12.12 -5.99
CA LYS A 274 -14.19 -12.91 -5.88
C LYS A 274 -13.91 -14.42 -5.80
N ARG A 275 -13.02 -14.93 -6.65
CA ARG A 275 -12.63 -16.35 -6.60
C ARG A 275 -11.96 -16.72 -5.27
N ASN A 276 -11.03 -15.88 -4.79
CA ASN A 276 -10.35 -16.11 -3.52
C ASN A 276 -11.33 -16.03 -2.33
N TRP A 277 -12.32 -15.14 -2.39
CA TRP A 277 -13.40 -15.07 -1.43
C TRP A 277 -14.27 -16.32 -1.44
N GLU A 278 -14.62 -16.85 -2.62
CA GLU A 278 -15.35 -18.11 -2.74
C GLU A 278 -14.57 -19.29 -2.13
N VAL A 279 -13.24 -19.30 -2.22
CA VAL A 279 -12.39 -20.30 -1.52
C VAL A 279 -12.59 -20.20 0.00
N ILE A 280 -12.52 -18.98 0.56
CA ILE A 280 -12.74 -18.75 2.00
C ILE A 280 -14.14 -19.22 2.43
N GLN A 281 -15.18 -18.89 1.65
CA GLN A 281 -16.56 -19.24 1.99
C GLN A 281 -16.82 -20.75 1.98
N ASN A 282 -16.08 -21.49 1.15
CA ASN A 282 -16.18 -22.94 1.01
C ASN A 282 -15.23 -23.70 1.96
N HIS A 283 -14.48 -23.01 2.82
CA HIS A 283 -13.74 -23.67 3.90
C HIS A 283 -14.68 -24.34 4.90
N VAL A 284 -14.15 -25.32 5.63
CA VAL A 284 -14.82 -25.87 6.82
C VAL A 284 -15.11 -24.74 7.82
N PRO A 285 -16.18 -24.85 8.63
CA PRO A 285 -16.66 -23.74 9.46
C PRO A 285 -15.57 -23.08 10.33
N GLU A 286 -14.70 -23.87 10.94
CA GLU A 286 -13.57 -23.41 11.77
C GLU A 286 -12.57 -22.56 10.96
N ASN A 287 -12.05 -23.09 9.86
CA ASN A 287 -11.12 -22.36 8.98
C ASN A 287 -11.76 -21.10 8.39
N ARG A 288 -13.06 -21.14 8.08
CA ARG A 288 -13.79 -19.97 7.62
C ARG A 288 -13.89 -18.90 8.72
N LYS A 289 -14.23 -19.28 9.95
CA LYS A 289 -14.26 -18.37 11.12
C LYS A 289 -12.89 -17.75 11.34
N ARG A 290 -11.84 -18.56 11.31
CA ARG A 290 -10.44 -18.13 11.43
C ARG A 290 -10.03 -17.13 10.34
N ALA A 291 -10.33 -17.44 9.07
CA ALA A 291 -10.04 -16.56 7.94
C ALA A 291 -10.70 -15.19 8.07
N LEU A 292 -11.97 -15.17 8.46
CA LEU A 292 -12.71 -13.92 8.67
C LEU A 292 -12.11 -13.10 9.81
N ALA A 293 -11.78 -13.72 10.93
CA ALA A 293 -11.15 -13.04 12.06
C ALA A 293 -9.76 -12.47 11.69
N ILE A 294 -8.92 -13.21 10.94
CA ILE A 294 -7.63 -12.68 10.46
C ILE A 294 -7.84 -11.46 9.56
N LEU A 295 -8.81 -11.53 8.63
CA LEU A 295 -9.13 -10.40 7.74
C LEU A 295 -9.65 -9.20 8.52
N GLU A 296 -10.53 -9.40 9.50
CA GLU A 296 -11.05 -8.37 10.40
C GLU A 296 -9.92 -7.67 11.16
N TRP A 297 -9.05 -8.43 11.83
CA TRP A 297 -7.87 -7.88 12.51
C TRP A 297 -6.96 -7.11 11.54
N THR A 298 -6.74 -7.64 10.34
CA THR A 298 -5.88 -6.99 9.35
C THR A 298 -6.47 -5.66 8.85
N ILE A 299 -7.81 -5.57 8.75
CA ILE A 299 -8.54 -4.39 8.25
C ILE A 299 -8.72 -3.34 9.34
N TYR A 300 -9.15 -3.72 10.55
CA TYR A 300 -9.61 -2.77 11.56
C TYR A 300 -8.59 -2.52 12.67
N ALA A 301 -7.52 -3.31 12.78
CA ALA A 301 -6.47 -3.02 13.73
C ALA A 301 -5.86 -1.63 13.45
N PHE A 302 -5.58 -0.91 14.55
CA PHE A 302 -4.99 0.42 14.49
C PHE A 302 -3.65 0.45 13.74
N ARG A 303 -2.86 -0.62 13.89
CA ARG A 303 -1.58 -0.84 13.21
C ARG A 303 -1.52 -2.27 12.67
N PRO A 304 -0.59 -2.60 11.75
CA PRO A 304 -0.32 -3.98 11.40
C PRO A 304 0.06 -4.76 12.65
N LEU A 305 -0.61 -5.89 12.85
CA LEU A 305 -0.36 -6.81 13.94
C LEU A 305 0.68 -7.86 13.52
N THR A 306 1.46 -8.33 14.49
CA THR A 306 2.39 -9.44 14.28
C THR A 306 1.63 -10.76 14.15
N VAL A 307 2.28 -11.77 13.57
CA VAL A 307 1.72 -13.13 13.48
C VAL A 307 1.42 -13.66 14.89
N ALA A 308 2.30 -13.39 15.87
CA ALA A 308 2.06 -13.75 17.26
C ALA A 308 0.81 -13.06 17.83
N GLU A 309 0.70 -11.74 17.68
CA GLU A 309 -0.45 -10.97 18.18
C GLU A 309 -1.78 -11.44 17.58
N VAL A 310 -1.83 -11.70 16.27
CA VAL A 310 -3.06 -12.22 15.64
C VAL A 310 -3.33 -13.64 16.11
N THR A 311 -2.32 -14.50 16.23
CA THR A 311 -2.50 -15.88 16.70
C THR A 311 -3.09 -15.92 18.12
N GLU A 312 -2.61 -15.07 19.02
CA GLU A 312 -3.16 -14.94 20.37
C GLU A 312 -4.55 -14.28 20.38
N ALA A 313 -4.82 -13.35 19.47
CA ALA A 313 -6.15 -12.77 19.37
C ALA A 313 -7.22 -13.76 18.87
N LEU A 314 -6.81 -14.78 18.10
CA LEU A 314 -7.71 -15.79 17.52
C LEU A 314 -8.25 -16.81 18.52
N ILE A 315 -7.61 -16.99 19.69
CA ILE A 315 -8.08 -17.92 20.72
C ILE A 315 -9.14 -17.32 21.64
N VAL A 316 -9.42 -16.01 21.49
CA VAL A 316 -10.41 -15.30 22.28
C VAL A 316 -11.78 -15.57 21.67
N GLU A 317 -12.54 -16.47 22.28
CA GLU A 317 -13.93 -16.68 21.92
C GLU A 317 -14.85 -15.89 22.85
N ARG A 318 -15.76 -15.13 22.23
CA ARG A 318 -16.80 -14.39 22.93
C ARG A 318 -18.16 -14.81 22.42
N ASP A 319 -18.94 -15.37 23.34
CA ASP A 319 -20.39 -15.52 23.20
C ASP A 319 -21.10 -14.52 24.10
N ASP A 320 -22.41 -14.34 23.91
CA ASP A 320 -23.22 -13.33 24.62
C ASP A 320 -23.15 -13.47 26.17
N ASP A 321 -22.86 -14.67 26.69
CA ASP A 321 -22.87 -14.99 28.12
C ASP A 321 -21.49 -15.32 28.72
N SER A 322 -20.43 -15.49 27.92
CA SER A 322 -19.09 -15.80 28.45
C SER A 322 -17.96 -15.48 27.47
N ALA A 323 -16.80 -15.13 28.03
CA ALA A 323 -15.58 -14.93 27.27
C ALA A 323 -14.49 -15.86 27.82
N MET A 324 -13.95 -16.72 26.96
CA MET A 324 -12.96 -17.73 27.34
C MET A 324 -11.76 -17.70 26.39
N LEU A 325 -10.57 -17.99 26.94
CA LEU A 325 -9.36 -18.19 26.16
C LEU A 325 -9.20 -19.69 25.85
N GLN A 326 -9.34 -20.05 24.58
CA GLN A 326 -9.14 -21.42 24.11
C GLN A 326 -7.65 -21.70 23.90
N TRP A 327 -6.90 -21.89 24.98
CA TRP A 327 -5.45 -22.10 24.91
C TRP A 327 -5.02 -23.29 24.05
N ASP A 328 -5.88 -24.29 23.91
CA ASP A 328 -5.63 -25.48 23.08
C ASP A 328 -5.72 -25.18 21.57
N ASP A 329 -6.24 -24.01 21.17
CA ASP A 329 -6.27 -23.54 19.78
C ASP A 329 -4.96 -22.84 19.35
N LEU A 330 -4.01 -22.66 20.27
CA LEU A 330 -2.69 -22.17 19.92
C LEU A 330 -1.90 -23.22 19.13
N PRO A 331 -1.15 -22.82 18.10
CA PRO A 331 -0.23 -23.73 17.45
C PRO A 331 0.93 -24.09 18.38
N ASP A 332 1.45 -25.32 18.23
CA ASP A 332 2.66 -25.77 18.94
C ASP A 332 3.87 -24.86 18.63
N GLU A 333 4.00 -24.43 17.38
CA GLU A 333 5.04 -23.51 16.92
C GLU A 333 4.49 -22.55 15.85
N ILE A 334 4.98 -21.31 15.85
CA ILE A 334 4.72 -20.33 14.79
C ILE A 334 5.92 -20.34 13.85
N ASP A 335 5.85 -21.17 12.82
CA ASP A 335 6.87 -21.34 11.79
C ASP A 335 6.36 -20.94 10.38
N GLU A 336 7.12 -21.26 9.33
CA GLU A 336 6.73 -20.97 7.94
C GLU A 336 5.56 -21.82 7.46
N GLU A 337 5.41 -23.04 7.98
CA GLU A 337 4.32 -23.94 7.62
C GLU A 337 3.00 -23.38 8.14
N TYR A 338 2.97 -22.99 9.42
CA TYR A 338 1.83 -22.34 10.05
C TYR A 338 1.47 -21.02 9.34
N ILE A 339 2.45 -20.16 9.04
CA ILE A 339 2.19 -18.92 8.29
C ILE A 339 1.56 -19.23 6.92
N THR A 340 2.11 -20.22 6.21
CA THR A 340 1.64 -20.54 4.86
C THR A 340 0.24 -21.13 4.88
N ASN A 341 0.01 -22.12 5.75
CA ASN A 341 -1.22 -22.89 5.77
C ASN A 341 -2.33 -22.19 6.54
N ASP A 342 -2.07 -21.82 7.79
CA ASP A 342 -3.10 -21.37 8.75
C ASP A 342 -3.39 -19.87 8.68
N ILE A 343 -2.51 -19.09 8.06
CA ILE A 343 -2.69 -17.64 7.86
C ILE A 343 -2.95 -17.32 6.38
N ILE A 344 -1.98 -17.57 5.50
CA ILE A 344 -2.04 -17.11 4.10
C ILE A 344 -3.07 -17.93 3.30
N ASN A 345 -2.98 -19.26 3.31
CA ASN A 345 -3.88 -20.14 2.55
C ASN A 345 -5.30 -20.12 3.12
N THR A 346 -5.46 -20.13 4.44
CA THR A 346 -6.76 -19.95 5.13
C THR A 346 -7.46 -18.65 4.70
N CYS A 347 -6.72 -17.57 4.48
CA CYS A 347 -7.26 -16.31 3.97
C CYS A 347 -7.35 -16.23 2.43
N GLY A 348 -7.28 -17.36 1.73
CA GLY A 348 -7.37 -17.42 0.27
C GLY A 348 -6.29 -16.61 -0.46
N GLY A 349 -5.13 -16.39 0.16
CA GLY A 349 -4.04 -15.58 -0.40
C GLY A 349 -4.34 -14.07 -0.48
N LEU A 350 -5.33 -13.57 0.26
CA LEU A 350 -5.66 -12.14 0.33
C LEU A 350 -4.77 -11.35 1.30
N VAL A 351 -4.03 -12.06 2.15
CA VAL A 351 -3.07 -11.51 3.10
C VAL A 351 -1.65 -11.95 2.75
N GLU A 352 -0.66 -11.19 3.20
CA GLU A 352 0.75 -11.53 3.15
C GLU A 352 1.43 -11.17 4.48
N THR A 353 2.55 -11.83 4.78
CA THR A 353 3.38 -11.49 5.94
C THR A 353 4.59 -10.66 5.50
N ARG A 354 4.99 -9.71 6.35
CA ARG A 354 6.13 -8.82 6.11
C ARG A 354 7.02 -8.76 7.33
N ALA A 355 8.30 -9.09 7.15
CA ALA A 355 9.35 -8.87 8.14
C ALA A 355 9.73 -7.38 8.16
N LYS A 356 9.91 -6.78 9.34
CA LYS A 356 10.41 -5.39 9.45
C LYS A 356 11.92 -5.37 9.25
N ARG A 357 12.60 -6.41 9.73
CA ARG A 357 14.04 -6.63 9.57
C ARG A 357 14.29 -8.03 8.98
N PRO A 358 15.35 -8.22 8.20
CA PRO A 358 15.67 -9.53 7.61
C PRO A 358 15.80 -10.67 8.63
N GLU A 359 16.25 -10.35 9.85
CA GLU A 359 16.42 -11.27 10.97
C GLU A 359 15.14 -11.58 11.76
N ASP A 360 14.01 -10.91 11.45
CA ASP A 360 12.76 -11.14 12.15
C ASP A 360 12.24 -12.56 11.89
N GLY A 361 12.19 -13.37 12.94
CA GLY A 361 11.57 -14.70 12.92
C GLY A 361 10.07 -14.64 12.61
N ALA A 362 9.49 -15.78 12.26
CA ALA A 362 8.09 -15.95 11.85
C ALA A 362 7.09 -15.20 12.77
N ARG A 363 7.28 -15.29 14.09
CA ARG A 363 6.45 -14.63 15.12
C ARG A 363 6.36 -13.10 15.00
N LEU A 364 7.48 -12.44 14.66
CA LEU A 364 7.61 -10.98 14.65
C LEU A 364 7.18 -10.34 13.33
N ARG A 365 6.97 -11.15 12.29
CA ARG A 365 6.44 -10.68 11.02
C ARG A 365 5.05 -10.11 11.22
N THR A 366 4.70 -9.10 10.43
CA THR A 366 3.40 -8.44 10.48
C THR A 366 2.49 -8.93 9.36
N ILE A 367 1.20 -9.03 9.62
CA ILE A 367 0.18 -9.44 8.63
C ILE A 367 -0.39 -8.19 7.96
N HIS A 368 -0.47 -8.24 6.63
CA HIS A 368 -0.98 -7.15 5.78
C HIS A 368 -1.94 -7.72 4.74
N LEU A 369 -2.89 -6.90 4.28
CA LEU A 369 -3.55 -7.19 3.01
C LEU A 369 -2.51 -7.15 1.89
N ILE A 370 -2.61 -8.05 0.92
CA ILE A 370 -1.67 -8.11 -0.20
C ILE A 370 -1.67 -6.81 -1.03
N HIS A 371 -2.79 -6.07 -1.02
CA HIS A 371 -2.91 -4.74 -1.61
C HIS A 371 -4.16 -4.01 -1.06
N GLN A 372 -4.15 -2.67 -1.08
CA GLN A 372 -5.27 -1.85 -0.59
C GLN A 372 -6.59 -2.11 -1.35
N SER A 373 -6.53 -2.47 -2.63
CA SER A 373 -7.74 -2.85 -3.40
C SER A 373 -8.45 -4.11 -2.87
N VAL A 374 -7.79 -4.94 -2.05
CA VAL A 374 -8.48 -6.02 -1.33
C VAL A 374 -9.39 -5.44 -0.25
N ARG A 375 -8.93 -4.41 0.47
CA ARG A 375 -9.75 -3.70 1.46
C ARG A 375 -11.00 -3.14 0.80
N GLU A 376 -10.85 -2.48 -0.34
CA GLU A 376 -11.97 -1.92 -1.13
C GLU A 376 -12.91 -2.99 -1.67
N PHE A 377 -12.42 -4.20 -1.94
CA PHE A 377 -13.25 -5.31 -2.37
C PHE A 377 -14.07 -5.91 -1.21
N LEU A 378 -13.45 -6.02 -0.03
CA LEU A 378 -14.07 -6.58 1.17
C LEU A 378 -15.04 -5.59 1.83
N LEU A 379 -14.74 -4.29 1.76
CA LEU A 379 -15.57 -3.22 2.31
C LEU A 379 -16.53 -2.65 1.24
N PRO A 380 -17.78 -2.32 1.60
CA PRO A 380 -18.68 -1.64 0.66
C PRO A 380 -18.20 -0.22 0.36
N THR A 381 -18.25 0.18 -0.91
CA THR A 381 -18.06 1.57 -1.34
C THR A 381 -19.41 2.30 -1.34
N VAL A 382 -19.51 3.39 -0.57
CA VAL A 382 -20.65 4.31 -0.66
C VAL A 382 -20.34 5.32 -1.76
N SER A 383 -21.01 5.19 -2.91
CA SER A 383 -20.99 6.25 -3.94
C SER A 383 -21.91 7.40 -3.52
N PRO A 384 -21.45 8.66 -3.54
CA PRO A 384 -22.33 9.80 -3.31
C PRO A 384 -23.42 9.84 -4.39
N GLY A 385 -24.69 9.74 -3.98
CA GLY A 385 -25.87 9.87 -4.87
C GLY A 385 -26.62 8.59 -5.21
N SER A 386 -26.20 7.41 -4.74
CA SER A 386 -26.94 6.15 -4.90
C SER A 386 -27.35 5.58 -3.54
N LEU A 387 -28.66 5.45 -3.29
CA LEU A 387 -29.23 4.75 -2.14
C LEU A 387 -29.03 3.22 -2.20
N ASN A 388 -28.44 2.70 -3.29
CA ASN A 388 -28.21 1.28 -3.46
C ASN A 388 -26.81 0.89 -2.96
N VAL A 389 -26.77 0.28 -1.79
CA VAL A 389 -25.62 -0.51 -1.31
C VAL A 389 -25.52 -1.74 -2.21
N THR A 390 -24.58 -1.75 -3.15
CA THR A 390 -24.24 -2.98 -3.90
C THR A 390 -23.68 -3.97 -2.88
N LYS A 391 -24.28 -5.17 -2.75
CA LYS A 391 -23.86 -6.22 -1.81
C LYS A 391 -22.33 -6.41 -1.85
N SER A 392 -21.61 -5.89 -0.86
CA SER A 392 -20.23 -6.28 -0.60
C SER A 392 -20.23 -7.69 -0.01
N TYR A 393 -19.11 -8.38 -0.11
CA TYR A 393 -18.93 -9.75 0.36
C TYR A 393 -18.76 -9.79 1.90
N LEU A 394 -19.70 -9.15 2.60
CA LEU A 394 -19.64 -8.60 3.96
C LEU A 394 -18.79 -9.38 4.98
N ILE A 395 -17.64 -8.79 5.33
CA ILE A 395 -17.36 -8.50 6.74
C ILE A 395 -18.29 -7.32 7.08
N ARG A 396 -19.34 -7.60 7.88
CA ARG A 396 -20.48 -6.70 8.18
C ARG A 396 -20.05 -5.23 8.21
N THR A 397 -20.46 -4.37 7.27
CA THR A 397 -20.26 -2.92 7.45
C THR A 397 -21.26 -1.97 6.79
N GLN A 398 -22.07 -1.29 7.59
CA GLN A 398 -22.47 0.11 7.39
C GLN A 398 -21.57 1.01 8.28
N PRO A 399 -21.58 2.36 8.16
CA PRO A 399 -20.76 3.24 9.03
C PRO A 399 -20.97 3.04 10.54
N SER A 400 -22.18 2.65 10.97
CA SER A 400 -22.46 2.21 12.35
C SER A 400 -21.60 1.01 12.77
N CYS A 401 -21.28 0.15 11.81
CA CYS A 401 -20.63 -1.11 12.03
C CYS A 401 -19.09 -1.00 12.05
N GLN A 402 -18.46 0.07 11.50
CA GLN A 402 -17.02 0.28 11.74
C GLN A 402 -16.74 0.53 13.22
N ILE A 403 -17.61 1.32 13.87
CA ILE A 403 -17.54 1.54 15.32
C ILE A 403 -17.77 0.21 16.04
N GLU A 404 -18.79 -0.56 15.65
CA GLU A 404 -19.05 -1.90 16.22
C GLU A 404 -17.86 -2.86 16.03
N GLN A 405 -17.16 -2.81 14.90
CA GLN A 405 -15.97 -3.64 14.66
C GLN A 405 -14.80 -3.20 15.54
N HIS A 406 -14.54 -1.89 15.65
CA HIS A 406 -13.51 -1.39 16.57
C HIS A 406 -13.86 -1.71 18.03
N GLU A 407 -15.13 -1.61 18.42
CA GLU A 407 -15.63 -2.00 19.74
C GLU A 407 -15.44 -3.50 19.96
N HIS A 408 -15.80 -4.35 18.99
CA HIS A 408 -15.59 -5.79 19.04
C HIS A 408 -14.11 -6.17 19.25
N LEU A 409 -13.20 -5.59 18.45
CA LEU A 409 -11.76 -5.83 18.61
C LEU A 409 -11.23 -5.29 19.94
N ALA A 410 -11.70 -4.13 20.40
CA ALA A 410 -11.33 -3.59 21.71
C ALA A 410 -11.79 -4.51 22.84
N MET A 411 -13.00 -5.05 22.75
CA MET A 411 -13.56 -6.01 23.68
C MET A 411 -12.76 -7.32 23.72
N ILE A 412 -12.25 -7.81 22.58
CA ILE A 412 -11.31 -8.94 22.54
C ILE A 412 -10.02 -8.61 23.29
N CYS A 413 -9.41 -7.45 23.04
CA CYS A 413 -8.20 -7.01 23.75
C CYS A 413 -8.42 -6.93 25.27
N LEU A 414 -9.53 -6.34 25.71
CA LEU A 414 -9.86 -6.23 27.14
C LEU A 414 -10.05 -7.60 27.78
N THR A 415 -10.72 -8.52 27.09
CA THR A 415 -10.91 -9.90 27.55
C THR A 415 -9.57 -10.60 27.79
N PHE A 416 -8.63 -10.42 26.87
CA PHE A 416 -7.28 -10.99 27.00
C PHE A 416 -6.52 -10.37 28.18
N LEU A 417 -6.61 -9.04 28.34
CA LEU A 417 -5.93 -8.31 29.42
C LEU A 417 -6.53 -8.58 30.81
N ASP A 418 -7.82 -8.87 30.91
CA ASP A 418 -8.50 -9.16 32.17
C ASP A 418 -8.32 -10.62 32.62
N ASN A 419 -7.70 -11.47 31.80
CA ASN A 419 -7.49 -12.88 32.11
C ASN A 419 -6.17 -13.13 32.87
N GLU A 420 -6.25 -13.60 34.12
CA GLU A 420 -5.07 -13.86 34.96
C GLU A 420 -4.14 -14.95 34.39
N ASP A 421 -4.67 -15.98 33.74
CA ASP A 421 -3.85 -17.07 33.16
C ASP A 421 -2.99 -16.57 32.00
N ALA A 422 -3.49 -15.60 31.22
CA ALA A 422 -2.72 -14.95 30.16
C ALA A 422 -1.48 -14.24 30.73
N TRP A 423 -1.63 -13.54 31.85
CA TRP A 423 -0.52 -12.90 32.55
C TRP A 423 0.48 -13.91 33.12
N GLN A 424 -0.01 -14.98 33.75
CA GLN A 424 0.85 -16.03 34.30
C GLN A 424 1.71 -16.69 33.22
N ARG A 425 1.13 -16.99 32.05
CA ARG A 425 1.87 -17.54 30.90
C ARG A 425 2.87 -16.55 30.32
N TYR A 426 2.51 -15.27 30.23
CA TYR A 426 3.43 -14.23 29.75
C TYR A 426 4.66 -14.08 30.65
N THR A 427 4.48 -14.18 31.98
CA THR A 427 5.58 -14.17 32.96
C THR A 427 6.40 -15.44 33.02
N ALA A 428 5.92 -16.56 32.45
CA ALA A 428 6.66 -17.82 32.40
C ALA A 428 7.53 -17.97 31.14
N GLN A 429 7.22 -17.21 30.08
CA GLN A 429 7.93 -17.24 28.80
C GLN A 429 9.00 -16.14 28.65
N ASN A 430 8.98 -15.12 29.52
CA ASN A 430 9.99 -14.07 29.65
C ASN A 430 10.69 -14.16 31.00
#